data_AF-A0A7V9TB95-F1
#
_entry.id   AF-A0A7V9TB95-F1
#
_cell.length_a   1.000
_cell.length_b   1.000
_cell.length_c   1.000
_cell.angle_alpha   90.00
_cell.angle_beta   90.00
_cell.angle_gamma   90.00
#
_symmetry.space_group_name_H-M   'P 1'
#
loop_
_entity.id
_entity.type
_entity.pdbx_description
1 polymer ?
#
loop_
_entity_poly.entity_id
_entity_poly.type
_entity_poly.pdbx_seq_one_letter_code
_entity_poly.pdbx_strand_id
1 'polypeptide(L)'
;VFETDLPDHLERLGTNHLVIAGMTASLCCESTGRRAMERGYDVTFLSDAIGADNPAAYEAAIHLNYPLIANAVLEAEEFLAAIDGEEGVSVEPGDVVRGSDHGEVGTIEDIVEPSAETPGYLLVPRGRVFERDTYVPLDAVVKKAGGDVFVNIPKLIVEKMPWDAPPSPAEQEAKRGPRSGQVERLYRSRDPSTGAEPG
;
A
#
# COMPACT_ATOMS: atom_id res chain seq x y z
N VAL A 1 13.40 -2.03 -12.11
CA VAL A 1 14.45 -1.16 -12.71
C VAL A 1 15.83 -1.70 -12.34
N PHE A 2 16.61 -2.16 -13.32
CA PHE A 2 17.96 -2.71 -13.12
C PHE A 2 18.96 -1.70 -13.70
N GLU A 3 20.07 -1.45 -12.99
CA GLU A 3 21.20 -0.62 -13.49
C GLU A 3 20.88 0.84 -13.87
N THR A 4 19.99 1.50 -13.13
CA THR A 4 19.75 2.95 -13.26
C THR A 4 20.20 3.71 -12.02
N ASP A 5 20.44 5.01 -12.15
CA ASP A 5 20.73 5.94 -11.05
C ASP A 5 19.49 6.39 -10.25
N LEU A 6 18.30 5.88 -10.59
CA LEU A 6 17.03 6.23 -9.93
C LEU A 6 17.09 6.09 -8.39
N PRO A 7 17.63 5.00 -7.78
CA PRO A 7 17.67 4.88 -6.32
C PRO A 7 18.50 6.00 -5.67
N ASP A 8 19.68 6.29 -6.22
CA ASP A 8 20.55 7.34 -5.68
C ASP A 8 19.94 8.72 -5.88
N HIS A 9 19.21 8.92 -6.98
CA HIS A 9 18.48 10.15 -7.26
C HIS A 9 17.37 10.40 -6.22
N LEU A 10 16.54 9.40 -5.95
CA LEU A 10 15.46 9.48 -4.97
C LEU A 10 15.99 9.68 -3.54
N GLU A 11 17.09 9.01 -3.18
CA GLU A 11 17.75 9.19 -1.89
C GLU A 11 18.26 10.63 -1.70
N ARG A 12 18.88 11.24 -2.73
CA ARG A 12 19.30 12.64 -2.69
C ARG A 12 18.14 13.62 -2.53
N LEU A 13 16.97 13.28 -3.08
CA LEU A 13 15.76 14.08 -2.92
C LEU A 13 15.06 13.88 -1.57
N GLY A 14 15.50 12.90 -0.77
CA GLY A 14 14.82 12.51 0.46
C GLY A 14 13.42 11.93 0.21
N THR A 15 13.18 11.38 -0.99
CA THR A 15 11.88 10.82 -1.35
C THR A 15 11.58 9.59 -0.49
N ASN A 16 10.34 9.50 -0.02
CA ASN A 16 9.83 8.38 0.78
C ASN A 16 8.62 7.69 0.14
N HIS A 17 7.98 8.32 -0.85
CA HIS A 17 6.79 7.82 -1.54
C HIS A 17 6.98 7.88 -3.06
N LEU A 18 6.78 6.76 -3.74
CA LEU A 18 6.74 6.69 -5.21
C LEU A 18 5.30 6.50 -5.70
N VAL A 19 4.94 7.31 -6.69
CA VAL A 19 3.69 7.17 -7.44
C VAL A 19 4.03 6.65 -8.83
N ILE A 20 3.45 5.52 -9.21
CA ILE A 20 3.82 4.78 -10.42
C ILE A 20 2.69 4.88 -11.45
N ALA A 21 3.07 5.29 -12.65
CA ALA A 21 2.25 5.32 -13.86
C ALA A 21 3.07 4.82 -15.06
N GLY A 22 2.41 4.54 -16.19
CA GLY A 22 3.07 4.15 -17.45
C GLY A 22 2.78 2.71 -17.88
N MET A 23 3.73 2.05 -18.53
CA MET A 23 3.53 0.72 -19.10
C MET A 23 4.82 -0.10 -19.10
N THR A 24 4.78 -1.43 -19.03
CA THR A 24 3.58 -2.30 -18.99
C THR A 24 3.23 -2.70 -17.55
N ALA A 25 1.93 -2.80 -17.24
CA ALA A 25 1.39 -3.07 -15.90
C ALA A 25 2.09 -4.23 -15.16
N SER A 26 1.98 -5.45 -15.68
CA SER A 26 2.53 -6.67 -15.07
C SER A 26 4.05 -6.83 -15.20
N LEU A 27 4.75 -5.89 -15.85
CA LEU A 27 6.19 -5.96 -16.09
C LEU A 27 6.91 -4.77 -15.49
N CYS A 28 7.05 -3.67 -16.24
CA CYS A 28 7.88 -2.54 -15.84
C CYS A 28 7.33 -1.83 -14.61
N CYS A 29 6.01 -1.60 -14.56
CA CYS A 29 5.35 -0.96 -13.43
C CYS A 29 5.42 -1.87 -12.19
N GLU A 30 4.98 -3.13 -12.31
CA GLU A 30 5.03 -4.09 -11.20
C GLU A 30 6.45 -4.30 -10.66
N SER A 31 7.42 -4.52 -11.54
CA SER A 31 8.83 -4.70 -11.15
C SER A 31 9.36 -3.47 -10.41
N THR A 32 8.99 -2.27 -10.84
CA THR A 32 9.44 -1.03 -10.19
C THR A 32 8.79 -0.87 -8.82
N GLY A 33 7.47 -1.10 -8.70
CA GLY A 33 6.77 -1.00 -7.43
C GLY A 33 7.25 -2.02 -6.40
N ARG A 34 7.41 -3.30 -6.78
CA ARG A 34 7.99 -4.32 -5.90
C ARG A 34 9.37 -3.91 -5.38
N ARG A 35 10.22 -3.41 -6.27
CA ARG A 35 11.57 -2.95 -5.92
C ARG A 35 11.58 -1.70 -5.03
N ALA A 36 10.57 -0.85 -5.14
CA ALA A 36 10.40 0.32 -4.28
C ALA A 36 9.92 -0.11 -2.88
N MET A 37 8.92 -0.99 -2.79
CA MET A 37 8.50 -1.57 -1.51
C MET A 37 9.64 -2.31 -0.79
N GLU A 38 10.41 -3.13 -1.51
CA GLU A 38 11.59 -3.83 -0.96
C GLU A 38 12.64 -2.87 -0.38
N ARG A 39 12.66 -1.60 -0.82
CA ARG A 39 13.56 -0.56 -0.32
C ARG A 39 12.93 0.32 0.77
N GLY A 40 11.68 0.05 1.15
CA GLY A 40 10.95 0.77 2.20
C GLY A 40 10.33 2.08 1.74
N TYR A 41 10.10 2.27 0.45
CA TYR A 41 9.28 3.38 -0.03
C TYR A 41 7.80 3.04 0.12
N ASP A 42 6.98 4.03 0.45
CA ASP A 42 5.54 3.94 0.22
C ASP A 42 5.29 3.95 -1.30
N VAL A 43 4.38 3.12 -1.80
CA VAL A 43 4.10 2.97 -3.23
C VAL A 43 2.61 3.11 -3.52
N THR A 44 2.27 3.99 -4.45
CA THR A 44 0.93 4.11 -5.03
C THR A 44 0.97 3.83 -6.52
N PHE A 45 0.10 2.96 -7.02
CA PHE A 45 -0.12 2.77 -8.46
C PHE A 45 -1.32 3.59 -8.94
N LEU A 46 -1.19 4.29 -10.06
CA LEU A 46 -2.29 5.01 -10.70
C LEU A 46 -2.97 4.11 -11.74
N SER A 47 -4.12 3.52 -11.41
CA SER A 47 -4.77 2.49 -12.22
C SER A 47 -5.13 2.98 -13.62
N ASP A 48 -5.75 4.16 -13.71
CA ASP A 48 -6.15 4.83 -14.94
C ASP A 48 -4.98 5.45 -15.74
N ALA A 49 -3.78 5.51 -15.14
CA ALA A 49 -2.55 5.96 -15.79
C ALA A 49 -1.56 4.81 -16.09
N ILE A 50 -2.02 3.55 -16.02
CA ILE A 50 -1.21 2.36 -16.32
C ILE A 50 -1.77 1.58 -17.51
N GLY A 51 -0.90 1.25 -18.47
CA GLY A 51 -1.23 0.44 -19.64
C GLY A 51 -0.72 -1.00 -19.55
N ALA A 52 -1.44 -1.94 -20.15
CA ALA A 52 -0.99 -3.31 -20.35
C ALA A 52 -1.12 -3.76 -21.81
N ASP A 53 -0.43 -4.84 -22.18
CA ASP A 53 -0.45 -5.38 -23.55
C ASP A 53 -1.82 -5.98 -23.94
N ASN A 54 -2.62 -6.40 -22.94
CA ASN A 54 -3.98 -6.90 -23.14
C ASN A 54 -4.82 -6.70 -21.86
N PRO A 55 -6.16 -6.71 -21.97
CA PRO A 55 -7.04 -6.51 -20.83
C PRO A 55 -6.83 -7.53 -19.70
N ALA A 56 -6.65 -8.82 -20.00
CA ALA A 56 -6.48 -9.82 -18.94
C ALA A 56 -5.21 -9.58 -18.09
N ALA A 57 -4.13 -9.12 -18.71
CA ALA A 57 -2.91 -8.73 -18.01
C ALA A 57 -3.09 -7.46 -17.16
N TYR A 58 -3.86 -6.49 -17.66
CA TYR A 58 -4.24 -5.30 -16.90
C TYR A 58 -5.04 -5.66 -15.65
N GLU A 59 -6.13 -6.41 -15.82
CA GLU A 59 -7.04 -6.81 -14.73
C GLU A 59 -6.30 -7.56 -13.62
N ALA A 60 -5.43 -8.51 -13.99
CA ALA A 60 -4.63 -9.25 -13.02
C ALA A 60 -3.63 -8.34 -12.28
N ALA A 61 -2.98 -7.42 -12.97
CA ALA A 61 -2.03 -6.51 -12.34
C ALA A 61 -2.74 -5.58 -11.35
N ILE A 62 -3.83 -4.93 -11.78
CA ILE A 62 -4.52 -3.87 -11.03
C ILE A 62 -5.32 -4.44 -9.85
N HIS A 63 -6.06 -5.54 -10.04
CA HIS A 63 -7.00 -6.02 -9.02
C HIS A 63 -6.44 -7.13 -8.14
N LEU A 64 -5.38 -7.82 -8.57
CA LEU A 64 -4.80 -8.93 -7.81
C LEU A 64 -3.39 -8.62 -7.32
N ASN A 65 -2.50 -8.19 -8.22
CA ASN A 65 -1.08 -8.05 -7.86
C ASN A 65 -0.84 -6.77 -7.05
N TYR A 66 -1.20 -5.61 -7.59
CA TYR A 66 -0.88 -4.31 -6.99
C TYR A 66 -1.37 -4.14 -5.55
N PRO A 67 -2.60 -4.54 -5.18
CA PRO A 67 -3.05 -4.46 -3.78
C PRO A 67 -2.19 -5.27 -2.81
N LEU A 68 -1.52 -6.33 -3.29
CA LEU A 68 -0.62 -7.15 -2.47
C LEU A 68 0.80 -6.58 -2.35
N ILE A 69 1.18 -5.62 -3.19
CA ILE A 69 2.58 -5.17 -3.37
C ILE A 69 2.75 -3.66 -3.31
N ALA A 70 1.76 -2.92 -2.86
CA ALA A 70 1.77 -1.46 -2.78
C ALA A 70 1.00 -1.02 -1.54
N ASN A 71 1.10 0.27 -1.22
CA ASN A 71 0.32 0.88 -0.15
C ASN A 71 -1.07 1.30 -0.65
N ALA A 72 -1.19 1.66 -1.94
CA ALA A 72 -2.47 2.01 -2.55
C ALA A 72 -2.50 1.78 -4.07
N VAL A 73 -3.72 1.60 -4.58
CA VAL A 73 -4.03 1.64 -6.01
C VAL A 73 -5.18 2.63 -6.17
N LEU A 74 -4.94 3.73 -6.88
CA LEU A 74 -5.87 4.87 -7.00
C LEU A 74 -6.02 5.28 -8.46
N GLU A 75 -7.10 5.98 -8.79
CA GLU A 75 -7.17 6.78 -10.02
C GLU A 75 -6.40 8.10 -9.84
N ALA A 76 -5.94 8.71 -10.94
CA ALA A 76 -5.15 9.93 -10.90
C ALA A 76 -5.87 11.08 -10.20
N GLU A 77 -7.17 11.23 -10.43
CA GLU A 77 -8.02 12.25 -9.78
C GLU A 77 -8.07 12.05 -8.26
N GLU A 78 -8.19 10.79 -7.81
CA GLU A 78 -8.23 10.46 -6.38
C GLU A 78 -6.90 10.77 -5.70
N PHE A 79 -5.80 10.50 -6.38
CA PHE A 79 -4.48 10.87 -5.90
C PHE A 79 -4.31 12.40 -5.80
N LEU A 80 -4.79 13.15 -6.79
CA LEU A 80 -4.75 14.62 -6.76
C LEU A 80 -5.55 15.18 -5.57
N ALA A 81 -6.77 14.68 -5.35
CA ALA A 81 -7.58 15.07 -4.20
C ALA A 81 -6.85 14.79 -2.86
N ALA A 82 -6.18 13.64 -2.75
CA ALA A 82 -5.46 13.26 -1.55
C ALA A 82 -4.24 14.16 -1.25
N ILE A 83 -3.51 14.64 -2.27
CA ILE A 83 -2.34 15.51 -2.07
C ILE A 83 -2.72 16.98 -1.86
N ASP A 84 -3.87 17.41 -2.37
CA ASP A 84 -4.38 18.78 -2.18
C ASP A 84 -5.00 18.99 -0.78
N GLY A 85 -5.04 17.95 0.04
CA GLY A 85 -5.41 18.04 1.45
C GLY A 85 -6.91 18.11 1.69
N GLU A 86 -7.74 17.59 0.77
CA GLU A 86 -9.06 17.15 1.18
C GLU A 86 -8.86 16.00 2.18
N GLU A 87 -9.16 16.29 3.44
CA GLU A 87 -8.81 15.54 4.65
C GLU A 87 -8.93 14.02 4.48
N GLY A 88 -8.01 13.28 5.10
CA GLY A 88 -7.93 11.82 5.04
C GLY A 88 -9.32 11.18 5.11
N VAL A 89 -9.54 10.19 4.23
CA VAL A 89 -10.83 9.52 3.98
C VAL A 89 -11.80 9.64 5.16
N SER A 90 -12.75 10.57 5.05
CA SER A 90 -13.73 10.87 6.12
C SER A 90 -14.69 9.69 6.29
N VAL A 91 -14.35 8.79 7.20
CA VAL A 91 -15.11 7.59 7.54
C VAL A 91 -16.17 7.90 8.60
N GLU A 92 -17.32 7.24 8.50
CA GLU A 92 -18.43 7.41 9.45
C GLU A 92 -18.91 6.03 9.96
N PRO A 93 -19.37 5.93 11.22
CA PRO A 93 -20.03 4.70 11.69
C PRO A 93 -21.24 4.38 10.81
N GLY A 94 -21.36 3.13 10.40
CA GLY A 94 -22.37 2.67 9.44
C GLY A 94 -21.87 2.55 8.00
N ASP A 95 -20.70 3.10 7.65
CA ASP A 95 -20.07 2.84 6.36
C ASP A 95 -19.68 1.35 6.21
N VAL A 96 -19.72 0.83 4.99
CA VAL A 96 -19.40 -0.55 4.65
C VAL A 96 -17.93 -0.64 4.22
N VAL A 97 -17.12 -1.33 5.03
CA VAL A 97 -15.76 -1.69 4.67
C VAL A 97 -15.78 -2.74 3.55
N ARG A 98 -14.98 -2.49 2.51
CA ARG A 98 -14.78 -3.37 1.35
C ARG A 98 -13.29 -3.62 1.15
N GLY A 99 -12.95 -4.83 0.71
CA GLY A 99 -11.60 -5.14 0.28
C GLY A 99 -11.25 -4.48 -1.06
N SER A 100 -9.99 -4.59 -1.45
CA SER A 100 -9.49 -4.09 -2.75
C SER A 100 -10.15 -4.78 -3.95
N ASP A 101 -10.76 -5.96 -3.73
CA ASP A 101 -11.55 -6.73 -4.69
C ASP A 101 -13.05 -6.35 -4.68
N HIS A 102 -13.41 -5.24 -4.05
CA HIS A 102 -14.79 -4.77 -3.79
C HIS A 102 -15.65 -5.72 -2.94
N GLY A 103 -15.05 -6.81 -2.43
CA GLY A 103 -15.72 -7.76 -1.57
C GLY A 103 -16.10 -7.10 -0.25
N GLU A 104 -17.36 -7.24 0.15
CA GLU A 104 -17.84 -6.70 1.43
C GLU A 104 -17.15 -7.38 2.61
N VAL A 105 -16.49 -6.57 3.43
CA VAL A 105 -15.81 -6.98 4.66
C VAL A 105 -16.81 -6.88 5.81
N GLY A 106 -17.36 -5.71 6.08
CA GLY A 106 -18.36 -5.51 7.14
C GLY A 106 -18.75 -4.05 7.29
N THR A 107 -19.45 -3.71 8.36
CA THR A 107 -19.89 -2.34 8.64
C THR A 107 -19.10 -1.76 9.80
N ILE A 108 -18.71 -0.50 9.71
CA ILE A 108 -18.01 0.22 10.78
C ILE A 108 -18.96 0.42 11.96
N GLU A 109 -18.61 -0.09 13.13
CA GLU A 109 -19.33 0.18 14.39
C GLU A 109 -18.78 1.42 15.09
N ASP A 110 -17.46 1.55 15.15
CA ASP A 110 -16.78 2.64 15.85
C ASP A 110 -15.49 3.05 15.13
N ILE A 111 -15.06 4.29 15.36
CA ILE A 111 -13.86 4.88 14.76
C ILE A 111 -13.03 5.49 15.89
N VAL A 112 -11.80 5.01 16.03
CA VAL A 112 -10.84 5.55 16.97
C VAL A 112 -9.83 6.40 16.19
N GLU A 113 -9.84 7.70 16.46
CA GLU A 113 -8.89 8.63 15.87
C GLU A 113 -7.46 8.39 16.38
N PRO A 114 -6.44 8.63 15.54
CA PRO A 114 -5.06 8.49 15.95
C PRO A 114 -4.71 9.50 17.04
N SER A 115 -3.96 9.06 18.05
CA SER A 115 -3.41 9.88 19.12
C SER A 115 -1.88 9.84 19.10
N ALA A 116 -1.23 10.62 19.97
CA ALA A 116 0.21 10.55 20.16
C ALA A 116 0.69 9.17 20.69
N GLU A 117 -0.21 8.38 21.27
CA GLU A 117 0.11 7.12 21.97
C GLU A 117 -0.42 5.89 21.21
N THR A 118 -1.46 6.06 20.40
CA THR A 118 -2.16 4.95 19.73
C THR A 118 -2.49 5.29 18.28
N PRO A 119 -2.15 4.42 17.32
CA PRO A 119 -2.66 4.55 15.97
C PRO A 119 -4.18 4.45 15.93
N GLY A 120 -4.80 5.17 15.00
CA GLY A 120 -6.24 5.11 14.80
C GLY A 120 -6.66 3.85 14.03
N TYR A 121 -7.89 3.42 14.25
CA TYR A 121 -8.47 2.22 13.62
C TYR A 121 -9.99 2.31 13.50
N LEU A 122 -10.55 1.49 12.61
CA LEU A 122 -11.97 1.21 12.48
C LEU A 122 -12.29 -0.11 13.19
N LEU A 123 -13.36 -0.12 13.98
CA LEU A 123 -13.91 -1.35 14.57
C LEU A 123 -14.97 -1.92 13.63
N VAL A 124 -14.68 -3.09 13.07
CA VAL A 124 -15.65 -3.90 12.32
C VAL A 124 -16.02 -5.12 13.17
N PRO A 125 -17.22 -5.15 13.79
CA PRO A 125 -17.59 -6.22 14.71
C PRO A 125 -17.80 -7.55 13.97
N ARG A 126 -17.75 -8.65 14.71
CA ARG A 126 -18.07 -9.98 14.16
C ARG A 126 -19.45 -9.96 13.51
N GLY A 127 -19.51 -10.49 12.29
CA GLY A 127 -20.71 -10.46 11.45
C GLY A 127 -21.07 -11.85 10.92
N ARG A 128 -21.87 -11.91 9.86
CA ARG A 128 -22.04 -13.16 9.08
C ARG A 128 -20.80 -13.50 8.25
N VAL A 129 -19.94 -12.51 8.03
CA VAL A 129 -18.73 -12.62 7.21
C VAL A 129 -17.51 -12.89 8.08
N PHE A 130 -17.28 -12.12 9.15
CA PHE A 130 -16.13 -12.30 10.05
C PHE A 130 -16.46 -13.08 11.32
N GLU A 131 -15.61 -14.05 11.67
CA GLU A 131 -15.73 -14.87 12.89
C GLU A 131 -15.35 -14.12 14.17
N ARG A 132 -14.71 -12.94 14.06
CA ARG A 132 -14.17 -12.13 15.16
C ARG A 132 -14.27 -10.63 14.87
N ASP A 133 -14.17 -9.83 15.92
CA ASP A 133 -14.02 -8.38 15.78
C ASP A 133 -12.69 -8.06 15.08
N THR A 134 -12.73 -7.13 14.14
CA THR A 134 -11.60 -6.77 13.27
C THR A 134 -11.28 -5.30 13.43
N TYR A 135 -10.06 -5.01 13.86
CA TYR A 135 -9.54 -3.67 14.14
C TYR A 135 -8.72 -3.20 12.92
N VAL A 136 -9.40 -2.63 11.94
CA VAL A 136 -8.78 -2.21 10.68
C VAL A 136 -7.99 -0.91 10.91
N PRO A 137 -6.65 -0.88 10.77
CA PRO A 137 -5.90 0.35 10.94
C PRO A 137 -6.32 1.42 9.93
N LEU A 138 -6.35 2.70 10.32
CA LEU A 138 -6.69 3.79 9.40
C LEU A 138 -5.72 3.89 8.21
N ASP A 139 -4.46 3.47 8.39
CA ASP A 139 -3.45 3.42 7.32
C ASP A 139 -3.71 2.31 6.28
N ALA A 140 -4.68 1.42 6.54
CA ALA A 140 -5.14 0.42 5.58
C ALA A 140 -6.31 0.93 4.72
N VAL A 141 -6.97 2.03 5.14
CA VAL A 141 -8.06 2.67 4.40
C VAL A 141 -7.47 3.49 3.26
N VAL A 142 -7.91 3.22 2.04
CA VAL A 142 -7.41 3.88 0.83
C VAL A 142 -8.41 4.83 0.19
N LYS A 143 -9.71 4.63 0.42
CA LYS A 143 -10.77 5.37 -0.27
C LYS A 143 -12.11 5.28 0.47
N LYS A 144 -12.96 6.31 0.32
CA LYS A 144 -14.41 6.23 0.55
C LYS A 144 -15.14 6.62 -0.72
N ALA A 145 -16.19 5.88 -1.06
CA ALA A 145 -17.11 6.22 -2.15
C ALA A 145 -18.55 6.05 -1.67
N GLY A 146 -19.24 7.17 -1.43
CA GLY A 146 -20.56 7.13 -0.80
C GLY A 146 -20.47 6.52 0.60
N GLY A 147 -21.25 5.48 0.87
CA GLY A 147 -21.22 4.74 2.14
C GLY A 147 -20.26 3.55 2.16
N ASP A 148 -19.38 3.39 1.17
CA ASP A 148 -18.40 2.30 1.12
C ASP A 148 -16.98 2.83 1.41
N VAL A 149 -16.24 2.13 2.27
CA VAL A 149 -14.85 2.41 2.65
C VAL A 149 -13.97 1.26 2.17
N PHE A 150 -12.92 1.55 1.41
CA PHE A 150 -12.07 0.53 0.79
C PHE A 150 -10.76 0.39 1.55
N VAL A 151 -10.35 -0.86 1.78
CA VAL A 151 -9.02 -1.20 2.31
C VAL A 151 -8.14 -1.81 1.22
N ASN A 152 -6.82 -1.57 1.30
CA ASN A 152 -5.87 -2.08 0.30
C ASN A 152 -5.58 -3.59 0.38
N ILE A 153 -6.50 -4.39 0.92
CA ILE A 153 -6.34 -5.84 1.08
C ILE A 153 -7.61 -6.50 0.54
N PRO A 154 -7.51 -7.56 -0.29
CA PRO A 154 -8.69 -8.24 -0.81
C PRO A 154 -9.43 -8.96 0.31
N LYS A 155 -10.76 -9.05 0.22
CA LYS A 155 -11.62 -9.65 1.26
C LYS A 155 -11.10 -11.00 1.75
N LEU A 156 -10.63 -11.84 0.84
CA LEU A 156 -10.16 -13.19 1.13
C LEU A 156 -8.89 -13.26 2.02
N ILE A 157 -8.19 -12.13 2.16
CA ILE A 157 -6.97 -12.00 2.97
C ILE A 157 -7.26 -11.22 4.26
N VAL A 158 -8.28 -10.36 4.31
CA VAL A 158 -8.59 -9.52 5.48
C VAL A 158 -8.75 -10.35 6.77
N GLU A 159 -9.41 -11.52 6.72
CA GLU A 159 -9.56 -12.41 7.88
C GLU A 159 -8.24 -12.98 8.43
N LYS A 160 -7.22 -13.08 7.56
CA LYS A 160 -5.89 -13.59 7.91
C LYS A 160 -4.98 -12.49 8.44
N MET A 161 -5.41 -11.23 8.37
CA MET A 161 -4.64 -10.11 8.88
C MET A 161 -4.60 -10.15 10.42
N PRO A 162 -3.47 -9.74 11.04
CA PRO A 162 -3.32 -9.65 12.49
C PRO A 162 -4.04 -8.40 13.03
N TRP A 163 -5.35 -8.31 12.77
CA TRP A 163 -6.25 -7.22 13.15
C TRP A 163 -7.25 -7.69 14.21
N ASP A 164 -6.82 -8.58 15.10
CA ASP A 164 -7.60 -9.15 16.21
C ASP A 164 -7.54 -8.31 17.49
N ALA A 165 -6.70 -7.28 17.51
CA ALA A 165 -6.59 -6.29 18.57
C ALA A 165 -6.32 -4.90 17.98
N PRO A 166 -6.55 -3.82 18.75
CA PRO A 166 -6.17 -2.46 18.35
C PRO A 166 -4.69 -2.39 17.93
N PRO A 167 -4.36 -1.71 16.82
CA PRO A 167 -2.97 -1.58 16.37
C PRO A 167 -2.12 -0.85 17.41
N SER A 168 -0.91 -1.34 17.66
CA SER A 168 0.06 -0.66 18.51
C SER A 168 1.09 0.15 17.70
N PRO A 169 1.72 1.18 18.30
CA PRO A 169 2.81 1.92 17.64
C PRO A 169 3.97 1.01 17.21
N ALA A 170 4.30 0.02 18.04
CA ALA A 170 5.39 -0.92 17.78
C ALA A 170 5.10 -1.82 16.55
N GLU A 171 3.86 -2.25 16.36
CA GLU A 171 3.46 -3.03 15.19
C GLU A 171 3.46 -2.20 13.91
N GLN A 172 3.07 -0.92 13.98
CA GLN A 172 3.19 -0.02 12.84
C GLN A 172 4.65 0.26 12.47
N GLU A 173 5.53 0.44 13.46
CA GLU A 173 6.95 0.63 13.21
C GLU A 173 7.58 -0.65 12.65
N ALA A 174 7.19 -1.83 13.15
CA ALA A 174 7.60 -3.12 12.59
C ALA A 174 7.11 -3.34 11.16
N LYS A 175 5.88 -2.92 10.82
CA LYS A 175 5.31 -2.97 9.46
C LYS A 175 6.09 -2.10 8.48
N ARG A 176 6.54 -0.91 8.92
CA ARG A 176 7.36 0.00 8.09
C ARG A 176 8.81 -0.47 7.95
N GLY A 177 9.29 -1.23 8.93
CA GLY A 177 10.68 -1.71 8.98
C GLY A 177 11.68 -0.56 9.21
N PRO A 178 12.97 -0.89 9.42
CA PRO A 178 14.00 0.12 9.54
C PRO A 178 14.14 0.86 8.21
N ARG A 179 14.44 2.17 8.26
CA ARG A 179 14.71 2.94 7.04
C ARG A 179 15.84 2.28 6.26
N SER A 180 15.86 2.39 4.93
CA SER A 180 16.89 1.75 4.10
C SER A 180 18.34 2.02 4.58
N GLY A 181 18.63 3.25 5.05
CA GLY A 181 19.94 3.61 5.61
C GLY A 181 20.29 3.00 6.98
N GLN A 182 19.33 2.36 7.65
CA GLN A 182 19.47 1.69 8.94
C GLN A 182 19.52 0.16 8.80
N VAL A 183 19.29 -0.38 7.59
CA VAL A 183 19.37 -1.82 7.32
C VAL A 183 20.79 -2.16 6.86
N GLU A 184 21.47 -3.05 7.58
CA GLU A 184 22.78 -3.55 7.16
C GLU A 184 22.65 -4.28 5.81
N ARG A 185 23.35 -3.79 4.78
CA ARG A 185 23.32 -4.42 3.45
C ARG A 185 24.12 -5.72 3.49
N LEU A 186 23.42 -6.85 3.59
CA LEU A 186 23.99 -8.20 3.60
C LEU A 186 24.74 -8.57 2.31
N TYR A 187 24.36 -7.94 1.19
CA TYR A 187 25.00 -8.15 -0.11
C TYR A 187 25.40 -6.81 -0.73
N ARG A 188 26.65 -6.72 -1.20
CA ARG A 188 27.05 -5.64 -2.11
C ARG A 188 26.67 -6.07 -3.52
N SER A 189 25.94 -5.22 -4.22
CA SER A 189 25.73 -5.39 -5.66
C SER A 189 27.10 -5.29 -6.33
N ARG A 190 27.64 -6.41 -6.84
CA ARG A 190 28.80 -6.39 -7.73
C ARG A 190 28.26 -6.00 -9.09
N ASP A 191 28.63 -4.82 -9.56
CA ASP A 191 28.40 -4.40 -10.93
C ASP A 191 29.35 -5.20 -11.84
N PRO A 192 28.85 -6.09 -12.71
CA PRO A 192 29.70 -6.88 -13.60
C PRO A 192 30.30 -6.05 -14.74
N SER A 193 29.85 -4.80 -14.95
CA SER A 193 30.36 -3.91 -16.00
C SER A 193 31.62 -3.12 -15.60
N THR A 194 31.86 -2.95 -14.30
CA THR A 194 33.10 -2.35 -13.78
C THR A 194 34.15 -3.43 -13.54
N GLY A 195 34.66 -3.98 -14.65
CA GLY A 195 35.83 -4.84 -14.64
C GLY A 195 37.08 -4.09 -14.18
N ALA A 196 37.31 -4.00 -12.87
CA ALA A 196 38.61 -3.68 -12.30
C ALA A 196 38.76 -4.37 -10.95
N GLU A 197 39.60 -5.40 -10.90
CA GLU A 197 40.11 -5.94 -9.65
C GLU A 197 41.30 -5.09 -9.18
N PRO A 198 41.40 -4.69 -7.90
CA PRO A 198 42.64 -4.15 -7.38
C PRO A 198 43.55 -5.31 -6.97
N GLY A 199 44.71 -5.38 -7.62
CA GLY A 199 45.90 -6.07 -7.09
C GLY A 199 46.62 -5.24 -6.04
#